data_AF-A0A7V2WAB3-F1
#
_entry.id   AF-A0A7V2WAB3-F1
#
_cell.length_a   1.000
_cell.length_b   1.000
_cell.length_c   1.000
_cell.angle_alpha   90.00
_cell.angle_beta   90.00
_cell.angle_gamma   90.00
#
_symmetry.space_group_name_H-M   'P 1'
#
loop_
_entity.id
_entity.type
_entity.pdbx_description
1 polymer ?
#
loop_
_entity_poly.entity_id
_entity_poly.type
_entity_poly.pdbx_seq_one_letter_code
_entity_poly.pdbx_strand_id
1 'polypeptide(L)'
;MAKIGGAGIAMAFTLTAEMARFLQSPAAKAWLARAETLPLTPASHLRDVQSLRKSLSPALAAAVVEQTLLRRRAAEKFSRAAEMLFVRDALEQSTREPLARHRARRFAPFSRVADIGCGIGGDSIALAGEVSHVLAVDIDRTRLEFAVHNAAVYDVRQKIGFVQADGLRLPAPSAAIDAVFADPARRSDGKRTFNPKMYRPPPDELLRRFGQKPLGVKLAPGIDFSGLPPHAEIEIVSFGGEAKEAVLWLNGLATAGVSRRATVLPAGETITDAADDVCAVGSPGAVLCEPDAAVIRAGLVKQVGARLGLHLLDEHI
;
A
#
# COMPACT_ATOMS: atom_id res chain seq x y z
N MET A 1 -33.45 10.44 36.63
CA MET A 1 -32.78 9.71 35.52
C MET A 1 -31.60 10.53 35.04
N ALA A 2 -30.42 10.32 35.63
CA ALA A 2 -29.18 10.99 35.24
C ALA A 2 -28.45 10.12 34.20
N LYS A 3 -28.19 10.68 33.02
CA LYS A 3 -27.34 10.07 31.99
C LYS A 3 -25.88 10.17 32.46
N ILE A 4 -25.26 9.03 32.72
CA ILE A 4 -23.82 8.93 32.97
C ILE A 4 -23.11 8.99 31.62
N GLY A 5 -22.45 10.12 31.35
CA GLY A 5 -21.61 10.31 30.18
C GLY A 5 -20.31 9.51 30.31
N GLY A 6 -20.14 8.51 29.44
CA GLY A 6 -18.87 7.83 29.22
C GLY A 6 -18.01 8.59 28.22
N ALA A 7 -17.46 9.74 28.62
CA ALA A 7 -16.42 10.44 27.86
C ALA A 7 -15.04 10.03 28.37
N GLY A 8 -14.62 8.81 28.03
CA GLY A 8 -13.23 8.39 28.13
C GLY A 8 -12.57 8.59 26.76
N ILE A 9 -12.05 9.78 26.49
CA ILE A 9 -11.14 9.99 25.37
C ILE A 9 -9.90 9.15 25.70
N ALA A 10 -9.79 7.95 25.15
CA ALA A 10 -8.55 7.21 25.16
C ALA A 10 -7.50 8.10 24.51
N MET A 11 -6.53 8.61 25.28
CA MET A 11 -5.38 9.29 24.69
C MET A 11 -4.78 8.36 23.65
N ALA A 12 -4.62 8.86 22.43
CA ALA A 12 -4.06 8.09 21.33
C ALA A 12 -2.69 7.57 21.76
N PHE A 13 -2.53 6.25 21.80
CA PHE A 13 -1.23 5.64 22.04
C PHE A 13 -0.25 6.18 20.99
N THR A 14 0.85 6.74 21.46
CA THR A 14 1.91 7.28 20.60
C THR A 14 3.17 6.47 20.86
N LEU A 15 3.70 5.85 19.81
CA LEU A 15 4.90 5.05 19.88
C LEU A 15 6.12 5.95 20.09
N THR A 16 6.87 5.75 21.17
CA THR A 16 8.12 6.48 21.44
C THR A 16 9.33 5.75 20.84
N ALA A 17 10.45 6.46 20.65
CA ALA A 17 11.71 5.84 20.21
C ALA A 17 12.24 4.78 21.19
N GLU A 18 11.93 4.89 22.48
CA GLU A 18 12.25 3.85 23.47
C GLU A 18 11.40 2.59 23.25
N MET A 19 10.09 2.75 23.04
CA MET A 19 9.20 1.63 22.73
C MET A 19 9.59 0.95 21.41
N ALA A 20 9.94 1.72 20.38
CA ALA A 20 10.37 1.20 19.09
C ALA A 20 11.65 0.34 19.23
N ARG A 21 12.64 0.80 19.99
CA ARG A 21 13.85 0.02 20.31
C ARG A 21 13.53 -1.23 21.12
N PHE A 22 12.65 -1.11 22.12
CA PHE A 22 12.23 -2.27 22.91
C PHE A 22 11.55 -3.32 22.03
N LEU A 23 10.59 -2.95 21.17
CA LEU A 23 9.84 -3.86 20.32
C LEU A 23 10.71 -4.68 19.35
N GLN A 24 11.89 -4.16 18.99
CA GLN A 24 12.88 -4.84 18.16
C GLN A 24 13.83 -5.74 18.97
N SER A 25 13.77 -5.71 20.30
CA SER A 25 14.66 -6.49 21.17
C SER A 25 14.23 -7.97 21.27
N PRO A 26 15.18 -8.89 21.56
CA PRO A 26 14.85 -10.28 21.86
C PRO A 26 13.87 -10.44 23.02
N ALA A 27 13.95 -9.55 24.03
CA ALA A 27 13.04 -9.56 25.17
C ALA A 27 11.59 -9.28 24.74
N ALA A 28 11.37 -8.31 23.84
CA ALA A 28 10.04 -8.02 23.33
C ALA A 28 9.45 -9.18 22.53
N LYS A 29 10.26 -9.99 21.83
CA LYS A 29 9.78 -11.19 21.12
C LYS A 29 9.04 -12.15 22.06
N ALA A 30 9.57 -12.40 23.25
CA ALA A 30 8.91 -13.25 24.25
C ALA A 30 7.60 -12.62 24.77
N TRP A 31 7.58 -11.30 24.96
CA TRP A 31 6.38 -10.59 25.40
C TRP A 31 5.29 -10.53 24.35
N LEU A 32 5.66 -10.35 23.07
CA LEU A 32 4.73 -10.39 21.95
C LEU A 32 4.14 -11.78 21.78
N ALA A 33 4.96 -12.84 21.84
CA ALA A 33 4.48 -14.22 21.80
C ALA A 33 3.50 -14.52 22.96
N ARG A 34 3.79 -14.03 24.17
CA ARG A 34 2.86 -14.13 25.31
C ARG A 34 1.57 -13.36 25.07
N ALA A 35 1.66 -12.13 24.56
CA ALA A 35 0.48 -11.29 24.34
C ALA A 35 -0.41 -11.84 23.21
N GLU A 36 0.17 -12.51 22.22
CA GLU A 36 -0.55 -13.18 21.13
C GLU A 36 -1.51 -14.28 21.64
N THR A 37 -1.19 -14.93 22.76
CA THR A 37 -2.09 -15.92 23.40
C THR A 37 -3.22 -15.30 24.23
N LEU A 38 -3.20 -13.98 24.46
CA LEU A 38 -4.24 -13.29 25.24
C LEU A 38 -5.41 -12.89 24.34
N PRO A 39 -6.68 -13.01 24.77
CA PRO A 39 -7.80 -12.64 23.91
C PRO A 39 -7.80 -11.16 23.51
N LEU A 40 -7.44 -10.25 24.43
CA LEU A 40 -7.44 -8.78 24.22
C LEU A 40 -8.78 -8.25 23.68
N THR A 41 -9.88 -8.85 24.16
CA THR A 41 -11.26 -8.45 23.82
C THR A 41 -11.72 -7.32 24.74
N PRO A 42 -12.78 -6.55 24.41
CA PRO A 42 -13.32 -5.55 25.32
C PRO A 42 -13.63 -6.10 26.72
N ALA A 43 -14.07 -7.36 26.83
CA ALA A 43 -14.38 -8.01 28.11
C ALA A 43 -13.14 -8.45 28.92
N SER A 44 -12.03 -8.79 28.25
CA SER A 44 -10.80 -9.29 28.89
C SER A 44 -9.69 -8.25 29.00
N HIS A 45 -9.79 -7.14 28.26
CA HIS A 45 -8.69 -6.19 28.02
C HIS A 45 -7.99 -5.72 29.30
N LEU A 46 -8.75 -5.29 30.32
CA LEU A 46 -8.17 -4.81 31.59
C LEU A 46 -7.32 -5.91 32.26
N ARG A 47 -7.87 -7.13 32.35
CA ARG A 47 -7.21 -8.28 32.98
C ARG A 47 -5.95 -8.69 32.21
N ASP A 48 -6.06 -8.73 30.88
CA ASP A 48 -4.96 -9.11 29.99
C ASP A 48 -3.80 -8.11 30.11
N VAL A 49 -4.09 -6.80 30.03
CA VAL A 49 -3.10 -5.72 30.20
C VAL A 49 -2.47 -5.77 31.61
N GLN A 50 -3.28 -5.97 32.66
CA GLN A 50 -2.78 -6.10 34.03
C GLN A 50 -1.81 -7.29 34.18
N SER A 51 -2.05 -8.39 33.47
CA SER A 51 -1.16 -9.55 33.50
C SER A 51 0.24 -9.24 32.96
N LEU A 52 0.34 -8.39 31.93
CA LEU A 52 1.61 -7.93 31.35
C LEU A 52 2.29 -6.90 32.25
N ARG A 53 1.51 -6.01 32.88
CA ARG A 53 2.01 -4.97 33.79
C ARG A 53 2.62 -5.50 35.09
N LYS A 54 2.50 -6.81 35.37
CA LYS A 54 3.24 -7.45 36.47
C LYS A 54 4.76 -7.43 36.27
N SER A 55 5.21 -7.33 35.02
CA SER A 55 6.64 -7.39 34.68
C SER A 55 7.08 -6.29 33.71
N LEU A 56 6.15 -5.71 32.96
CA LEU A 56 6.41 -4.58 32.07
C LEU A 56 5.96 -3.26 32.71
N SER A 57 6.69 -2.19 32.41
CA SER A 57 6.19 -0.84 32.69
C SER A 57 4.87 -0.60 31.95
N PRO A 58 4.01 0.32 32.43
CA PRO A 58 2.75 0.63 31.75
C PRO A 58 2.93 0.98 30.25
N ALA A 59 4.02 1.69 29.94
CA ALA A 59 4.37 2.12 28.59
C ALA A 59 4.73 0.92 27.69
N LEU A 60 5.58 0.00 28.15
CA LEU A 60 5.98 -1.18 27.40
C LEU A 60 4.84 -2.20 27.25
N ALA A 61 4.02 -2.37 28.28
CA ALA A 61 2.83 -3.22 28.21
C ALA A 61 1.85 -2.70 27.14
N ALA A 62 1.62 -1.38 27.09
CA ALA A 62 0.79 -0.76 26.06
C ALA A 62 1.36 -0.96 24.65
N ALA A 63 2.69 -0.82 24.46
CA ALA A 63 3.34 -1.06 23.17
C ALA A 63 3.18 -2.51 22.70
N VAL A 64 3.36 -3.49 23.59
CA VAL A 64 3.17 -4.92 23.29
C VAL A 64 1.72 -5.23 22.89
N VAL A 65 0.75 -4.70 23.65
CA VAL A 65 -0.68 -4.89 23.36
C VAL A 65 -1.04 -4.24 22.03
N GLU A 66 -0.57 -3.02 21.77
CA GLU A 66 -0.84 -2.36 20.49
C GLU A 66 -0.27 -3.19 19.33
N GLN A 67 1.00 -3.60 19.38
CA GLN A 67 1.58 -4.40 18.31
C GLN A 67 0.83 -5.71 18.10
N THR A 68 0.43 -6.39 19.18
CA THR A 68 -0.37 -7.63 19.08
C THR A 68 -1.67 -7.40 18.30
N LEU A 69 -2.39 -6.32 18.61
CA LEU A 69 -3.62 -5.96 17.90
C LEU A 69 -3.36 -5.54 16.44
N LEU A 70 -2.26 -4.83 16.18
CA LEU A 70 -1.88 -4.43 14.82
C LEU A 70 -1.48 -5.65 13.98
N ARG A 71 -0.72 -6.61 14.53
CA ARG A 71 -0.37 -7.86 13.84
C ARG A 71 -1.59 -8.68 13.44
N ARG A 72 -2.57 -8.80 14.34
CA ARG A 72 -3.85 -9.47 14.05
C ARG A 72 -4.58 -8.83 12.87
N ARG A 73 -4.68 -7.49 12.86
CA ARG A 73 -5.27 -6.75 11.74
C ARG A 73 -4.45 -6.90 10.45
N ALA A 74 -3.12 -6.93 10.58
CA ALA A 74 -2.21 -7.01 9.46
C ALA A 74 -2.20 -8.37 8.76
N ALA A 75 -2.71 -9.43 9.40
CA ALA A 75 -2.80 -10.77 8.81
C ALA A 75 -3.65 -10.81 7.52
N GLU A 76 -4.60 -9.87 7.35
CA GLU A 76 -5.35 -9.71 6.11
C GLU A 76 -4.53 -9.12 4.95
N LYS A 77 -3.39 -8.47 5.26
CA LYS A 77 -2.56 -7.75 4.29
C LYS A 77 -1.21 -8.40 4.04
N PHE A 78 -0.63 -9.06 5.04
CA PHE A 78 0.75 -9.56 5.01
C PHE A 78 0.81 -11.01 5.49
N SER A 79 1.50 -11.84 4.71
CA SER A 79 1.71 -13.27 5.00
C SER A 79 2.54 -13.51 6.27
N ARG A 80 3.49 -12.61 6.59
CA ARG A 80 4.32 -12.68 7.80
C ARG A 80 3.93 -11.66 8.86
N ALA A 81 2.67 -11.24 8.89
CA ALA A 81 2.17 -10.22 9.82
C ALA A 81 2.51 -10.51 11.30
N ALA A 82 2.53 -11.78 11.72
CA ALA A 82 2.84 -12.18 13.08
C ALA A 82 4.28 -11.85 13.52
N GLU A 83 5.20 -11.62 12.59
CA GLU A 83 6.61 -11.32 12.88
C GLU A 83 6.96 -9.84 12.63
N MET A 84 6.15 -9.15 11.83
CA MET A 84 6.33 -7.74 11.48
C MET A 84 6.04 -6.78 12.66
N LEU A 85 6.48 -5.54 12.51
CA LEU A 85 6.17 -4.42 13.38
C LEU A 85 5.43 -3.33 12.58
N PHE A 86 4.48 -2.68 13.24
CA PHE A 86 3.53 -1.79 12.58
C PHE A 86 3.37 -0.47 13.33
N VAL A 87 3.27 0.64 12.61
CA VAL A 87 2.67 1.86 13.13
C VAL A 87 1.22 1.91 12.66
N ARG A 88 0.28 2.30 13.53
CA ARG A 88 -1.17 2.22 13.26
C ARG A 88 -1.59 2.89 11.96
N ASP A 89 -1.19 4.15 11.77
CA ASP A 89 -1.51 4.95 10.59
C ASP A 89 -0.84 4.42 9.32
N ALA A 90 0.38 3.89 9.45
CA ALA A 90 1.11 3.24 8.36
C ALA A 90 0.46 1.91 7.96
N LEU A 91 0.00 1.09 8.91
CA LEU A 91 -0.74 -0.15 8.61
C LEU A 91 -2.07 0.14 7.92
N GLU A 92 -2.77 1.21 8.31
CA GLU A 92 -4.01 1.61 7.63
C GLU A 92 -3.76 1.96 6.16
N GLN A 93 -2.65 2.65 5.88
CA GLN A 93 -2.26 3.07 4.53
C GLN A 93 -1.50 2.01 3.73
N SER A 94 -1.00 0.97 4.38
CA SER A 94 -0.13 -0.01 3.74
C SER A 94 -0.84 -0.77 2.62
N THR A 95 -0.08 -1.04 1.56
CA THR A 95 -0.50 -1.92 0.47
C THR A 95 -0.62 -3.35 0.97
N ARG A 96 -1.63 -4.10 0.48
CA ARG A 96 -1.69 -5.56 0.62
C ARG A 96 -0.55 -6.19 -0.17
N GLU A 97 0.03 -7.23 0.38
CA GLU A 97 1.20 -7.90 -0.20
C GLU A 97 1.00 -8.38 -1.65
N PRO A 98 -0.15 -8.97 -2.06
CA PRO A 98 -0.37 -9.35 -3.47
C PRO A 98 -0.34 -8.16 -4.45
N LEU A 99 -0.84 -7.00 -4.04
CA LEU A 99 -0.85 -5.78 -4.89
C LEU A 99 0.57 -5.22 -5.01
N ALA A 100 1.31 -5.18 -3.89
CA ALA A 100 2.71 -4.74 -3.89
C ALA A 100 3.58 -5.64 -4.79
N ARG A 101 3.42 -6.96 -4.69
CA ARG A 101 4.10 -7.95 -5.55
C ARG A 101 3.73 -7.79 -7.03
N HIS A 102 2.44 -7.58 -7.33
CA HIS A 102 1.99 -7.32 -8.70
C HIS A 102 2.70 -6.13 -9.32
N ARG A 103 2.74 -4.98 -8.63
CA ARG A 103 3.47 -3.79 -9.08
C ARG A 103 4.97 -4.04 -9.20
N ALA A 104 5.57 -4.69 -8.21
CA ALA A 104 7.00 -4.92 -8.16
C ALA A 104 7.53 -5.69 -9.37
N ARG A 105 6.77 -6.66 -9.90
CA ARG A 105 7.14 -7.42 -11.12
C ARG A 105 7.43 -6.51 -12.31
N ARG A 106 6.74 -5.38 -12.40
CA ARG A 106 6.96 -4.40 -13.47
C ARG A 106 8.33 -3.73 -13.42
N PHE A 107 9.00 -3.80 -12.26
CA PHE A 107 10.34 -3.28 -12.05
C PHE A 107 11.46 -4.31 -12.30
N ALA A 108 11.16 -5.57 -12.57
CA ALA A 108 12.16 -6.63 -12.79
C ALA A 108 13.24 -6.31 -13.87
N PRO A 109 12.95 -5.53 -14.94
CA PRO A 109 14.00 -5.11 -15.88
C PRO A 109 15.06 -4.14 -15.32
N PHE A 110 14.85 -3.58 -14.12
CA PHE A 110 15.74 -2.59 -13.51
C PHE A 110 16.56 -3.19 -12.36
N SER A 111 17.75 -2.65 -12.12
CA SER A 111 18.63 -3.15 -11.05
C SER A 111 18.49 -2.36 -9.75
N ARG A 112 18.38 -1.03 -9.85
CA ARG A 112 18.41 -0.10 -8.71
C ARG A 112 17.14 0.74 -8.70
N VAL A 113 16.23 0.46 -7.77
CA VAL A 113 14.94 1.15 -7.68
C VAL A 113 14.87 1.99 -6.41
N ALA A 114 14.35 3.22 -6.51
CA ALA A 114 14.02 4.01 -5.32
C ALA A 114 12.53 3.84 -4.96
N ASP A 115 12.23 3.63 -3.68
CA ASP A 115 10.89 3.61 -3.12
C ASP A 115 10.69 4.88 -2.27
N ILE A 116 9.90 5.82 -2.79
CA ILE A 116 9.66 7.13 -2.22
C ILE A 116 8.38 7.11 -1.38
N GLY A 117 8.52 7.33 -0.07
CA GLY A 117 7.43 7.19 0.89
C GLY A 117 7.24 5.74 1.32
N CYS A 118 8.33 5.01 1.55
CA CYS A 118 8.33 3.56 1.76
C CYS A 118 7.55 3.10 3.02
N GLY A 119 7.27 4.00 3.97
CA GLY A 119 6.51 3.70 5.18
C GLY A 119 7.14 2.58 6.00
N ILE A 120 6.36 1.54 6.30
CA ILE A 120 6.81 0.34 7.02
C ILE A 120 7.45 -0.72 6.08
N GLY A 121 7.74 -0.37 4.84
CA GLY A 121 8.53 -1.16 3.89
C GLY A 121 7.76 -2.20 3.07
N GLY A 122 6.42 -2.20 3.07
CA GLY A 122 5.64 -3.21 2.36
C GLY A 122 5.94 -3.27 0.85
N ASP A 123 6.03 -2.11 0.21
CA ASP A 123 6.38 -1.98 -1.21
C ASP A 123 7.88 -2.22 -1.45
N SER A 124 8.76 -1.69 -0.59
CA SER A 124 10.19 -1.97 -0.61
C SER A 124 10.53 -3.47 -0.55
N ILE A 125 9.81 -4.24 0.29
CA ILE A 125 9.98 -5.69 0.41
C ILE A 125 9.61 -6.38 -0.90
N ALA A 126 8.48 -5.99 -1.50
CA ALA A 126 8.06 -6.56 -2.78
C ALA A 126 9.06 -6.22 -3.91
N LEU A 127 9.52 -4.97 -3.98
CA LEU A 127 10.54 -4.54 -4.93
C LEU A 127 11.85 -5.33 -4.76
N ALA A 128 12.31 -5.55 -3.54
CA ALA A 128 13.53 -6.31 -3.26
C ALA A 128 13.44 -7.81 -3.65
N GLY A 129 12.22 -8.32 -3.86
CA GLY A 129 11.99 -9.62 -4.47
C GLY A 129 12.36 -9.67 -5.96
N GLU A 130 12.22 -8.54 -6.66
CA GLU A 130 12.31 -8.45 -8.12
C GLU A 130 13.60 -7.76 -8.61
N VAL A 131 14.22 -6.89 -7.78
CA VAL A 131 15.39 -6.10 -8.18
C VAL A 131 16.61 -6.36 -7.29
N SER A 132 17.79 -5.94 -7.77
CA SER A 132 19.08 -6.13 -7.08
C SER A 132 19.23 -5.22 -5.86
N HIS A 133 18.80 -3.97 -5.97
CA HIS A 133 18.91 -2.99 -4.89
C HIS A 133 17.71 -2.05 -4.83
N VAL A 134 17.21 -1.81 -3.60
CA VAL A 134 16.15 -0.84 -3.32
C VAL A 134 16.70 0.26 -2.42
N LEU A 135 16.48 1.52 -2.79
CA LEU A 135 16.67 2.67 -1.92
C LEU A 135 15.31 3.07 -1.34
N ALA A 136 15.03 2.64 -0.11
CA ALA A 136 13.80 2.94 0.61
C ALA A 136 13.94 4.27 1.36
N VAL A 137 13.05 5.23 1.06
CA VAL A 137 13.11 6.60 1.59
C VAL A 137 11.81 6.95 2.30
N ASP A 138 11.91 7.46 3.52
CA ASP A 138 10.79 8.05 4.25
C ASP A 138 11.29 9.22 5.10
N ILE A 139 10.41 10.16 5.42
CA ILE A 139 10.74 11.27 6.32
C ILE A 139 10.64 10.85 7.80
N ASP A 140 9.80 9.85 8.08
CA ASP A 140 9.54 9.34 9.42
C ASP A 140 10.56 8.25 9.79
N ARG A 141 11.39 8.57 10.78
CA ARG A 141 12.42 7.66 11.30
C ARG A 141 11.84 6.39 11.92
N THR A 142 10.72 6.49 12.62
CA THR A 142 10.09 5.34 13.31
C THR A 142 9.58 4.33 12.29
N ARG A 143 8.95 4.82 11.21
CA ARG A 143 8.53 3.96 10.10
C ARG A 143 9.71 3.26 9.43
N LEU A 144 10.82 3.97 9.20
CA LEU A 144 12.04 3.38 8.65
C LEU A 144 12.66 2.30 9.55
N GLU A 145 12.70 2.52 10.86
CA GLU A 145 13.19 1.51 11.80
C GLU A 145 12.33 0.23 11.72
N PHE A 146 11.01 0.37 11.58
CA PHE A 146 10.12 -0.78 11.38
C PHE A 146 10.24 -1.39 9.98
N ALA A 147 10.49 -0.58 8.95
CA ALA A 147 10.77 -1.08 7.59
C ALA A 147 12.04 -1.93 7.56
N VAL A 148 13.09 -1.55 8.29
CA VAL A 148 14.32 -2.34 8.47
C VAL A 148 14.01 -3.70 9.10
N HIS A 149 13.26 -3.72 10.20
CA HIS A 149 12.83 -4.96 10.85
C HIS A 149 11.99 -5.83 9.92
N ASN A 150 10.98 -5.25 9.27
CA ASN A 150 10.09 -5.96 8.37
C ASN A 150 10.82 -6.54 7.15
N ALA A 151 11.80 -5.83 6.60
CA ALA A 151 12.62 -6.36 5.53
C ALA A 151 13.49 -7.56 5.97
N ALA A 152 13.92 -7.57 7.23
CA ALA A 152 14.63 -8.72 7.80
C ALA A 152 13.69 -9.91 8.02
N VAL A 153 12.44 -9.65 8.45
CA VAL A 153 11.39 -10.67 8.50
C VAL A 153 11.18 -11.31 7.12
N TYR A 154 11.35 -10.61 6.01
CA TYR A 154 11.20 -11.20 4.67
C TYR A 154 12.53 -11.65 4.02
N ASP A 155 13.63 -11.68 4.78
CA ASP A 155 14.96 -12.12 4.31
C ASP A 155 15.51 -11.32 3.11
N VAL A 156 15.07 -10.06 2.95
CA VAL A 156 15.45 -9.15 1.87
C VAL A 156 16.20 -7.90 2.35
N ARG A 157 16.39 -7.74 3.66
CA ARG A 157 17.01 -6.56 4.29
C ARG A 157 18.33 -6.13 3.63
N GLN A 158 19.19 -7.08 3.25
CA GLN A 158 20.48 -6.86 2.63
C GLN A 158 20.40 -6.19 1.25
N LYS A 159 19.26 -6.31 0.55
CA LYS A 159 19.03 -5.66 -0.74
C LYS A 159 18.53 -4.22 -0.62
N ILE A 160 18.18 -3.77 0.60
CA ILE A 160 17.50 -2.49 0.81
C ILE A 160 18.40 -1.55 1.62
N GLY A 161 18.71 -0.40 1.02
CA GLY A 161 19.26 0.76 1.73
C GLY A 161 18.12 1.63 2.26
N PHE A 162 18.17 2.01 3.54
CA PHE A 162 17.14 2.83 4.19
C PHE A 162 17.68 4.21 4.48
N VAL A 163 16.96 5.25 4.05
CA VAL A 163 17.40 6.64 4.19
C VAL A 163 16.27 7.49 4.72
N GLN A 164 16.54 8.19 5.83
CA GLN A 164 15.65 9.24 6.31
C GLN A 164 15.89 10.51 5.51
N ALA A 165 14.93 10.90 4.67
CA ALA A 165 15.00 12.12 3.87
C ALA A 165 13.62 12.57 3.38
N ASP A 166 13.54 13.82 2.93
CA ASP A 166 12.46 14.24 2.04
C ASP A 166 12.63 13.52 0.69
N GLY A 167 11.60 12.79 0.27
CA GLY A 167 11.58 12.00 -0.95
C GLY A 167 11.83 12.80 -2.24
N LEU A 168 11.57 14.12 -2.24
CA LEU A 168 11.88 15.00 -3.36
C LEU A 168 13.33 15.51 -3.36
N ARG A 169 14.04 15.36 -2.23
CA ARG A 169 15.40 15.83 -1.98
C ARG A 169 16.32 14.66 -1.59
N LEU A 170 16.42 13.67 -2.47
CA LEU A 170 17.25 12.50 -2.26
C LEU A 170 18.73 12.87 -2.02
N PRO A 171 19.40 12.28 -1.01
CA PRO A 171 20.82 12.49 -0.76
C PRO A 171 21.74 11.66 -1.68
N ALA A 172 21.21 11.08 -2.76
CA ALA A 172 21.95 10.28 -3.72
C ALA A 172 21.89 10.92 -5.12
N PRO A 173 22.96 10.80 -5.94
CA PRO A 173 22.91 11.26 -7.32
C PRO A 173 21.78 10.55 -8.08
N SER A 174 20.93 11.34 -8.75
CA SER A 174 19.81 10.83 -9.56
C SER A 174 20.26 9.80 -10.62
N ALA A 175 21.52 9.85 -11.05
CA ALA A 175 22.11 8.91 -12.01
C ALA A 175 22.29 7.48 -11.47
N ALA A 176 22.27 7.27 -10.15
CA ALA A 176 22.47 5.96 -9.52
C ALA A 176 21.16 5.18 -9.29
N ILE A 177 20.04 5.67 -9.83
CA ILE A 177 18.69 5.07 -9.69
C ILE A 177 18.13 4.84 -11.10
N ASP A 178 17.77 3.60 -11.40
CA ASP A 178 17.28 3.19 -12.73
C ASP A 178 15.79 3.52 -12.88
N ALA A 179 15.01 3.24 -11.83
CA ALA A 179 13.57 3.47 -11.80
C ALA A 179 13.11 3.94 -10.41
N VAL A 180 11.92 4.55 -10.36
CA VAL A 180 11.35 5.10 -9.13
C VAL A 180 9.93 4.57 -8.95
N PHE A 181 9.63 4.11 -7.74
CA PHE A 181 8.28 3.93 -7.26
C PHE A 181 7.98 4.98 -6.21
N ALA A 182 6.77 5.52 -6.20
CA ALA A 182 6.34 6.46 -5.18
C ALA A 182 4.93 6.11 -4.68
N ASP A 183 4.81 5.99 -3.36
CA ASP A 183 3.54 5.82 -2.66
C ASP A 183 3.28 7.02 -1.74
N PRO A 184 2.75 8.13 -2.29
CA PRO A 184 2.57 9.32 -1.49
C PRO A 184 1.42 9.15 -0.49
N ALA A 185 1.67 9.58 0.74
CA ALA A 185 0.70 9.51 1.83
C ALA A 185 -0.54 10.34 1.51
N ARG A 186 -1.72 9.78 1.80
CA ARG A 186 -3.04 10.39 1.48
C ARG A 186 -3.81 10.81 2.73
N ARG A 187 -3.17 10.73 3.87
CA ARG A 187 -3.71 11.16 5.16
C ARG A 187 -2.73 12.13 5.81
N SER A 188 -3.25 13.30 6.16
CA SER A 188 -2.63 14.26 7.05
C SER A 188 -3.59 14.39 8.23
N ASP A 189 -3.10 14.24 9.47
CA ASP A 189 -3.91 14.41 10.69
C ASP A 189 -5.15 13.51 10.78
N GLY A 190 -5.06 12.28 10.27
CA GLY A 190 -6.12 11.27 10.35
C GLY A 190 -7.28 11.46 9.36
N LYS A 191 -7.30 12.52 8.55
CA LYS A 191 -8.33 12.74 7.52
C LYS A 191 -7.88 12.22 6.16
N ARG A 192 -8.75 11.47 5.48
CA ARG A 192 -8.53 11.00 4.11
C ARG A 192 -8.75 12.16 3.13
N THR A 193 -7.76 12.45 2.28
CA THR A 193 -7.94 13.38 1.15
C THR A 193 -8.16 12.63 -0.15
N PHE A 194 -9.10 13.11 -0.96
CA PHE A 194 -9.31 12.68 -2.34
C PHE A 194 -8.62 13.59 -3.35
N ASN A 195 -8.18 14.79 -2.93
CA ASN A 195 -7.44 15.71 -3.77
C ASN A 195 -5.96 15.28 -3.87
N PRO A 196 -5.45 14.90 -5.06
CA PRO A 196 -4.07 14.44 -5.24
C PRO A 196 -3.02 15.47 -4.84
N LYS A 197 -3.30 16.78 -4.96
CA LYS A 197 -2.38 17.86 -4.56
C LYS A 197 -2.09 17.87 -3.06
N MET A 198 -2.95 17.25 -2.27
CA MET A 198 -2.80 17.13 -0.82
C MET A 198 -2.03 15.88 -0.41
N TYR A 199 -1.60 15.05 -1.38
CA TYR A 199 -0.74 13.92 -1.05
C TYR A 199 0.66 14.41 -0.67
N ARG A 200 1.43 13.53 -0.02
CA ARG A 200 2.78 13.83 0.46
C ARG A 200 3.75 12.72 0.04
N PRO A 201 4.68 12.97 -0.90
CA PRO A 201 4.79 14.18 -1.74
C PRO A 201 3.65 14.33 -2.76
N PRO A 202 3.34 15.54 -3.26
CA PRO A 202 2.35 15.73 -4.32
C PRO A 202 2.73 15.01 -5.63
N PRO A 203 1.80 14.36 -6.35
CA PRO A 203 2.10 13.66 -7.60
C PRO A 203 2.70 14.57 -8.68
N ASP A 204 2.28 15.82 -8.78
CA ASP A 204 2.84 16.77 -9.75
C ASP A 204 4.30 17.14 -9.45
N GLU A 205 4.69 17.18 -8.17
CA GLU A 205 6.09 17.34 -7.77
C GLU A 205 6.91 16.09 -8.06
N LEU A 206 6.35 14.90 -7.84
CA LEU A 206 6.98 13.63 -8.24
C LEU A 206 7.22 13.58 -9.76
N LEU A 207 6.22 13.97 -10.56
CA LEU A 207 6.33 14.05 -12.01
C LEU A 207 7.40 15.05 -12.44
N ARG A 208 7.43 16.26 -11.86
CA ARG A 208 8.49 17.25 -12.15
C ARG A 208 9.87 16.73 -11.80
N ARG A 209 10.01 16.00 -10.69
CA ARG A 209 11.32 15.55 -10.18
C ARG A 209 11.84 14.30 -10.87
N PHE A 210 10.97 13.34 -11.18
CA PHE A 210 11.32 11.98 -11.60
C PHE A 210 10.71 11.57 -12.94
N GLY A 211 9.87 12.41 -13.57
CA GLY A 211 9.13 12.05 -14.79
C GLY A 211 9.98 11.78 -16.04
N GLN A 212 11.30 12.01 -15.99
CA GLN A 212 12.25 11.62 -17.04
C GLN A 212 12.83 10.21 -16.83
N LYS A 213 12.48 9.53 -15.73
CA LYS A 213 12.87 8.15 -15.43
C LYS A 213 11.67 7.22 -15.61
N PRO A 214 11.88 5.90 -15.77
CA PRO A 214 10.85 4.92 -15.47
C PRO A 214 10.27 5.19 -14.06
N LEU A 215 9.01 5.61 -14.01
CA LEU A 215 8.34 6.05 -12.78
C LEU A 215 6.99 5.35 -12.62
N GLY A 216 6.76 4.78 -11.44
CA GLY A 216 5.46 4.30 -10.97
C GLY A 216 4.96 5.17 -9.81
N VAL A 217 3.73 5.70 -9.89
CA VAL A 217 3.12 6.48 -8.80
C VAL A 217 1.80 5.86 -8.37
N LYS A 218 1.67 5.49 -7.10
CA LYS A 218 0.43 4.94 -6.55
C LYS A 218 -0.59 6.06 -6.30
N LEU A 219 -1.75 5.95 -6.91
CA LEU A 219 -2.85 6.92 -6.86
C LEU A 219 -4.14 6.29 -6.33
N ALA A 220 -5.11 7.15 -5.97
CA ALA A 220 -6.43 6.66 -5.60
C ALA A 220 -7.11 6.02 -6.81
N PRO A 221 -7.87 4.93 -6.61
CA PRO A 221 -8.61 4.30 -7.71
C PRO A 221 -9.56 5.32 -8.37
N GLY A 222 -10.07 6.29 -7.59
CA GLY A 222 -10.91 7.40 -8.03
C GLY A 222 -10.21 8.57 -8.72
N ILE A 223 -8.95 8.43 -9.17
CA ILE A 223 -8.23 9.51 -9.86
C ILE A 223 -8.90 9.86 -11.20
N ASP A 224 -8.94 11.14 -11.54
CA ASP A 224 -9.35 11.61 -12.87
C ASP A 224 -8.20 11.46 -13.87
N PHE A 225 -8.49 10.85 -15.02
CA PHE A 225 -7.50 10.57 -16.07
C PHE A 225 -7.24 11.79 -16.97
N SER A 226 -8.11 12.80 -16.98
CA SER A 226 -8.02 13.95 -17.89
C SER A 226 -6.73 14.76 -17.74
N GLY A 227 -6.12 14.74 -16.54
CA GLY A 227 -4.90 15.48 -16.21
C GLY A 227 -3.61 14.65 -16.25
N LEU A 228 -3.65 13.41 -16.75
CA LEU A 228 -2.46 12.54 -16.81
C LEU A 228 -1.57 12.90 -18.00
N PRO A 229 -0.24 12.66 -17.91
CA PRO A 229 0.66 12.88 -19.04
C PRO A 229 0.26 12.04 -20.27
N PRO A 230 0.37 12.57 -21.51
CA PRO A 230 -0.10 11.88 -22.73
C PRO A 230 0.53 10.50 -23.01
N HIS A 231 1.72 10.23 -22.47
CA HIS A 231 2.45 8.96 -22.65
C HIS A 231 2.42 8.08 -21.40
N ALA A 232 1.50 8.36 -20.47
CA ALA A 232 1.34 7.58 -19.27
C ALA A 232 0.38 6.42 -19.51
N GLU A 233 0.68 5.28 -18.87
CA GLU A 233 -0.27 4.19 -18.70
C GLU A 233 -0.85 4.29 -17.28
N ILE A 234 -2.18 4.26 -17.15
CA ILE A 234 -2.85 4.14 -15.87
C ILE A 234 -3.40 2.72 -15.71
N GLU A 235 -2.98 2.06 -14.63
CA GLU A 235 -3.49 0.74 -14.28
C GLU A 235 -4.42 0.84 -13.07
N ILE A 236 -5.66 0.36 -13.20
CA ILE A 236 -6.55 0.13 -12.07
C ILE A 236 -6.44 -1.33 -11.63
N VAL A 237 -6.16 -1.53 -10.35
CA VAL A 237 -6.03 -2.88 -9.76
C VAL A 237 -7.16 -3.10 -8.77
N SER A 238 -7.94 -4.16 -8.98
CA SER A 238 -8.92 -4.63 -8.00
C SER A 238 -8.41 -5.82 -7.19
N PHE A 239 -9.00 -6.01 -6.02
CA PHE A 239 -8.77 -7.18 -5.19
C PHE A 239 -10.05 -7.53 -4.45
N GLY A 240 -10.54 -8.76 -4.66
CA GLY A 240 -11.80 -9.23 -4.07
C GLY A 240 -13.01 -8.42 -4.54
N GLY A 241 -13.08 -8.07 -5.83
CA GLY A 241 -14.20 -7.34 -6.45
C GLY A 241 -14.21 -5.83 -6.24
N GLU A 242 -13.25 -5.28 -5.50
CA GLU A 242 -13.17 -3.82 -5.26
C GLU A 242 -11.91 -3.21 -5.89
N ALA A 243 -12.05 -2.09 -6.59
CA ALA A 243 -10.91 -1.29 -7.06
C ALA A 243 -10.14 -0.71 -5.86
N LYS A 244 -8.90 -1.20 -5.66
CA LYS A 244 -8.09 -0.83 -4.48
C LYS A 244 -7.16 0.34 -4.76
N GLU A 245 -6.61 0.42 -5.97
CA GLU A 245 -5.60 1.40 -6.34
C GLU A 245 -5.60 1.72 -7.83
N ALA A 246 -5.04 2.87 -8.15
CA ALA A 246 -4.57 3.20 -9.48
C ALA A 246 -3.04 3.33 -9.44
N VAL A 247 -2.35 2.99 -10.51
CA VAL A 247 -0.90 3.18 -10.63
C VAL A 247 -0.59 3.86 -11.95
N LEU A 248 0.03 5.03 -11.86
CA LEU A 248 0.51 5.76 -13.01
C LEU A 248 1.90 5.25 -13.38
N TRP A 249 2.05 4.75 -14.60
CA TRP A 249 3.30 4.24 -15.15
C TRP A 249 3.82 5.16 -16.25
N LEU A 250 5.11 5.50 -16.19
CA LEU A 250 5.78 6.34 -17.19
C LEU A 250 7.02 5.68 -17.78
N ASN A 251 7.36 6.11 -19.00
CA ASN A 251 8.60 5.78 -19.69
C ASN A 251 8.82 4.25 -19.76
N GLY A 252 9.98 3.75 -19.35
CA GLY A 252 10.28 2.31 -19.38
C GLY A 252 9.38 1.43 -18.51
N LEU A 253 8.49 2.02 -17.68
CA LEU A 253 7.44 1.29 -16.97
C LEU A 253 6.09 1.34 -17.69
N ALA A 254 5.87 2.19 -18.69
CA ALA A 254 4.63 2.19 -19.47
C ALA A 254 4.73 1.21 -20.65
N THR A 255 3.62 0.55 -20.99
CA THR A 255 3.52 -0.34 -22.16
C THR A 255 3.25 0.52 -23.38
N ALA A 256 4.06 0.36 -24.44
CA ALA A 256 3.84 1.09 -25.69
C ALA A 256 2.43 0.81 -26.24
N GLY A 257 1.71 1.86 -26.62
CA GLY A 257 0.37 1.77 -27.20
C GLY A 257 -0.77 1.49 -26.19
N VAL A 258 -0.48 1.44 -24.89
CA VAL A 258 -1.50 1.26 -23.84
C VAL A 258 -1.57 2.53 -23.01
N SER A 259 -2.78 3.10 -22.87
CA SER A 259 -3.01 4.21 -21.94
C SER A 259 -3.76 3.76 -20.69
N ARG A 260 -4.57 2.70 -20.78
CA ARG A 260 -5.42 2.22 -19.69
C ARG A 260 -5.33 0.71 -19.54
N ARG A 261 -5.22 0.26 -18.29
CA ARG A 261 -5.21 -1.16 -17.91
C ARG A 261 -6.14 -1.40 -16.74
N ALA A 262 -6.86 -2.52 -16.77
CA ALA A 262 -7.55 -3.07 -15.61
C ALA A 262 -6.95 -4.44 -15.28
N THR A 263 -6.64 -4.65 -14.01
CA THR A 263 -6.07 -5.90 -13.50
C THR A 263 -6.86 -6.40 -12.30
N VAL A 264 -7.25 -7.67 -12.32
CA VAL A 264 -8.05 -8.32 -11.27
C VAL A 264 -7.19 -9.28 -10.47
N LEU A 265 -6.97 -8.99 -9.18
CA LEU A 265 -6.25 -9.87 -8.27
C LEU A 265 -7.22 -10.61 -7.32
N PRO A 266 -6.91 -11.85 -6.91
CA PRO A 266 -5.66 -12.60 -7.14
C PRO A 266 -5.59 -13.36 -8.48
N ALA A 267 -6.63 -13.29 -9.32
CA ALA A 267 -6.69 -14.04 -10.58
C ALA A 267 -5.55 -13.71 -11.54
N GLY A 268 -5.02 -12.48 -11.52
CA GLY A 268 -3.97 -12.03 -12.43
C GLY A 268 -4.48 -11.68 -13.82
N GLU A 269 -5.79 -11.74 -14.05
CA GLU A 269 -6.42 -11.38 -15.32
C GLU A 269 -6.27 -9.89 -15.58
N THR A 270 -5.96 -9.55 -16.83
CA THR A 270 -5.70 -8.18 -17.25
C THR A 270 -6.34 -7.89 -18.60
N ILE A 271 -6.83 -6.66 -18.77
CA ILE A 271 -7.29 -6.13 -20.05
C ILE A 271 -6.79 -4.69 -20.23
N THR A 272 -6.54 -4.29 -21.47
CA THR A 272 -6.03 -2.95 -21.82
C THR A 272 -6.91 -2.31 -22.89
N ASP A 273 -6.75 -1.00 -23.07
CA ASP A 273 -7.36 -0.25 -24.16
C ASP A 273 -6.78 -0.54 -25.55
N ALA A 274 -5.73 -1.36 -25.63
CA ALA A 274 -5.22 -1.89 -26.90
C ALA A 274 -6.02 -3.10 -27.43
N ALA A 275 -6.90 -3.67 -26.60
CA ALA A 275 -7.81 -4.72 -27.03
C ALA A 275 -8.97 -4.16 -27.87
N ASP A 276 -9.57 -5.00 -28.71
CA ASP A 276 -10.75 -4.66 -29.50
C ASP A 276 -11.88 -4.16 -28.59
N ASP A 277 -12.52 -3.07 -28.97
CA ASP A 277 -13.61 -2.42 -28.25
C ASP A 277 -14.94 -2.43 -29.03
N VAL A 278 -15.00 -3.17 -30.14
CA VAL A 278 -16.23 -3.38 -30.91
C VAL A 278 -17.21 -4.22 -30.08
N CYS A 279 -18.08 -3.53 -29.38
CA CYS A 279 -19.11 -4.09 -28.52
C CYS A 279 -20.46 -3.44 -28.85
N ALA A 280 -21.40 -4.24 -29.36
CA ALA A 280 -22.72 -3.75 -29.73
C ALA A 280 -23.54 -3.33 -28.50
N VAL A 281 -24.57 -2.53 -28.72
CA VAL A 281 -25.62 -2.25 -27.72
C VAL A 281 -26.85 -3.06 -28.09
N GLY A 282 -27.48 -3.72 -27.12
CA GLY A 282 -28.62 -4.60 -27.38
C GLY A 282 -29.52 -4.82 -26.18
N SER A 283 -30.68 -5.43 -26.42
CA SER A 283 -31.64 -5.78 -25.36
C SER A 283 -31.05 -6.79 -24.36
N PRO A 284 -31.50 -6.81 -23.10
CA PRO A 284 -31.07 -7.81 -22.13
C PRO A 284 -31.21 -9.25 -22.64
N GLY A 285 -30.16 -10.06 -22.43
CA GLY A 285 -30.16 -11.48 -22.72
C GLY A 285 -30.63 -12.33 -21.52
N ALA A 286 -30.40 -13.64 -21.59
CA ALA A 286 -30.73 -14.56 -20.49
C ALA A 286 -29.82 -14.41 -19.25
N VAL A 287 -28.66 -13.76 -19.41
CA VAL A 287 -27.66 -13.55 -18.36
C VAL A 287 -27.24 -12.08 -18.35
N LEU A 288 -27.14 -11.52 -17.15
CA LEU A 288 -26.54 -10.21 -16.92
C LEU A 288 -25.19 -10.39 -16.21
N CYS A 289 -24.15 -9.75 -16.75
CA CYS A 289 -22.80 -9.79 -16.21
C CYS A 289 -22.39 -8.40 -15.75
N GLU A 290 -22.03 -8.25 -14.48
CA GLU A 290 -21.40 -7.02 -13.98
C GLU A 290 -19.87 -7.16 -14.10
N PRO A 291 -19.18 -6.27 -14.84
CA PRO A 291 -17.74 -6.29 -14.93
C PRO A 291 -17.08 -5.97 -13.58
N ASP A 292 -15.86 -6.46 -13.36
CA ASP A 292 -15.11 -6.13 -12.16
C ASP A 292 -14.86 -4.61 -12.02
N ALA A 293 -14.81 -4.12 -10.78
CA ALA A 293 -14.63 -2.71 -10.47
C ALA A 293 -13.38 -2.08 -11.13
N ALA A 294 -12.31 -2.84 -11.37
CA ALA A 294 -11.15 -2.34 -12.12
C ALA A 294 -11.49 -2.07 -13.59
N VAL A 295 -12.26 -2.94 -14.24
CA VAL A 295 -12.68 -2.80 -15.64
C VAL A 295 -13.58 -1.58 -15.79
N ILE A 296 -14.58 -1.45 -14.91
CA ILE A 296 -15.50 -0.31 -14.90
C ILE A 296 -14.69 0.98 -14.71
N ARG A 297 -13.81 1.02 -13.70
CA ARG A 297 -13.06 2.24 -13.39
C ARG A 297 -12.03 2.63 -14.44
N ALA A 298 -11.45 1.65 -15.15
CA ALA A 298 -10.55 1.90 -16.27
C ALA A 298 -11.31 2.31 -17.55
N GLY A 299 -12.65 2.19 -17.58
CA GLY A 299 -13.45 2.45 -18.78
C GLY A 299 -13.16 1.42 -19.88
N LEU A 300 -13.03 0.15 -19.50
CA LEU A 300 -12.67 -0.97 -20.38
C LEU A 300 -13.80 -2.00 -20.56
N VAL A 301 -15.05 -1.61 -20.30
CA VAL A 301 -16.21 -2.50 -20.37
C VAL A 301 -16.43 -3.04 -21.78
N LYS A 302 -16.27 -2.18 -22.80
CA LYS A 302 -16.36 -2.57 -24.21
C LYS A 302 -15.36 -3.65 -24.60
N GLN A 303 -14.13 -3.54 -24.11
CA GLN A 303 -13.06 -4.51 -24.38
C GLN A 303 -13.37 -5.87 -23.76
N VAL A 304 -13.95 -5.88 -22.55
CA VAL A 304 -14.42 -7.14 -21.94
C VAL A 304 -15.60 -7.71 -22.72
N GLY A 305 -16.53 -6.85 -23.15
CA GLY A 305 -17.67 -7.26 -23.98
C GLY A 305 -17.24 -7.91 -25.28
N ALA A 306 -16.37 -7.26 -26.05
CA ALA A 306 -15.82 -7.78 -27.30
C ALA A 306 -15.09 -9.12 -27.09
N ARG A 307 -14.22 -9.20 -26.07
CA ARG A 307 -13.45 -10.42 -25.73
C ARG A 307 -14.36 -11.61 -25.38
N LEU A 308 -15.51 -11.36 -24.76
CA LEU A 308 -16.44 -12.41 -24.32
C LEU A 308 -17.62 -12.63 -25.27
N GLY A 309 -17.71 -11.88 -26.37
CA GLY A 309 -18.84 -11.93 -27.30
C GLY A 309 -20.15 -11.45 -26.65
N LEU A 310 -20.07 -10.49 -25.73
CA LEU A 310 -21.21 -9.86 -25.07
C LEU A 310 -21.55 -8.52 -25.71
N HIS A 311 -22.70 -7.95 -25.35
CA HIS A 311 -23.14 -6.61 -25.73
C HIS A 311 -23.46 -5.76 -24.50
N LEU A 312 -23.36 -4.45 -24.66
CA LEU A 312 -23.78 -3.48 -23.65
C LEU A 312 -25.31 -3.37 -23.61
N LEU A 313 -25.85 -3.04 -22.43
CA LEU A 313 -27.27 -2.71 -22.29
C LEU A 313 -27.58 -1.27 -22.70
N ASP A 314 -26.59 -0.38 -22.59
CA ASP A 314 -26.68 1.05 -22.86
C ASP A 314 -25.31 1.55 -23.31
N GLU A 315 -25.28 2.59 -24.17
CA GLU A 315 -24.05 3.14 -24.74
C GLU A 315 -23.18 3.90 -23.72
N HIS A 316 -23.75 4.28 -22.58
CA HIS A 316 -23.10 5.04 -21.51
C HIS A 316 -22.57 4.17 -20.36
N ILE A 317 -22.59 2.83 -20.50
CA ILE A 317 -22.01 1.87 -19.54
C ILE A 317 -20.54 1.58 -19.88
#